data_AF-A0A8T6I6A6-F1
#
_entry.id   AF-A0A8T6I6A6-F1
#
_cell.length_a   1.000
_cell.length_b   1.000
_cell.length_c   1.000
_cell.angle_alpha   90.00
_cell.angle_beta   90.00
_cell.angle_gamma   90.00
#
_symmetry.space_group_name_H-M   'P 1'
#
loop_
_entity.id
_entity.type
_entity.pdbx_description
1 polymer ?
#
loop_
_entity_poly.entity_id
_entity_poly.type
_entity_poly.pdbx_seq_one_letter_code
_entity_poly.pdbx_strand_id
1 'polypeptide(L)'
;EDPGAAATGGDLGLVGRDVFDPDFESALWDLEVGELSEPVVTAFGVHLIRLTEIEETEPPTFEEARERLSAQLRRNRAQTAFDELLRQMDEIAFEEPDTLQGVSEALGLPIERVEEVTRDAATGPFADATLRDAVFEADVLLEGYNSPAIRTGDTAVVARVATRHAPAEIPLDEARDGIRAQLLAERGGDAARLAAMAALERTASGEAVADIASDYGLDWNVRESVTAADPELPPAVGRAAFELSLASAGERAATNVELPGDGHAVVTVTRVETGDFGAMTESERAAMRTQLGAWARERDVSAVLASLRVDAGVEVGSVSP
;
A
#
# COMPACT_ATOMS: atom_id res chain seq x y z
N GLU A 1 38.71 2.79 -29.25
CA GLU A 1 38.64 2.09 -27.95
C GLU A 1 37.19 1.69 -27.79
N ASP A 2 36.89 0.39 -27.81
CA ASP A 2 35.53 -0.12 -27.61
C ASP A 2 35.37 -0.48 -26.11
N PRO A 3 34.75 0.41 -25.29
CA PRO A 3 34.75 0.26 -23.85
C PRO A 3 33.86 -0.87 -23.34
N GLY A 4 33.00 -1.46 -24.19
CA GLY A 4 32.04 -2.49 -23.78
C GLY A 4 32.67 -3.86 -23.55
N ALA A 5 33.55 -4.30 -24.45
CA ALA A 5 34.10 -5.67 -24.44
C ALA A 5 35.51 -5.77 -23.85
N ALA A 6 36.20 -4.65 -23.64
CA ALA A 6 37.57 -4.63 -23.13
C ALA A 6 37.71 -5.29 -21.74
N ALA A 7 36.67 -5.22 -20.91
CA ALA A 7 36.65 -5.83 -19.58
C ALA A 7 36.52 -7.37 -19.60
N THR A 8 35.96 -7.93 -20.68
CA THR A 8 35.77 -9.37 -20.90
C THR A 8 36.75 -9.96 -21.93
N GLY A 9 37.85 -9.25 -22.21
CA GLY A 9 38.88 -9.71 -23.14
C GLY A 9 38.50 -9.59 -24.62
N GLY A 10 37.51 -8.75 -24.95
CA GLY A 10 37.05 -8.50 -26.32
C GLY A 10 35.92 -9.42 -26.79
N ASP A 11 35.33 -10.24 -25.90
CA ASP A 11 34.20 -11.12 -26.23
C ASP A 11 32.90 -10.31 -26.37
N LEU A 12 32.25 -10.47 -27.52
CA LEU A 12 30.99 -9.81 -27.89
C LEU A 12 29.77 -10.73 -27.71
N GLY A 13 29.98 -12.01 -27.36
CA GLY A 13 28.92 -13.01 -27.22
C GLY A 13 28.26 -13.41 -28.55
N LEU A 14 27.15 -14.14 -28.45
CA LEU A 14 26.34 -14.54 -29.60
C LEU A 14 25.45 -13.38 -30.03
N VAL A 15 25.62 -12.96 -31.28
CA VAL A 15 24.91 -11.82 -31.87
C VAL A 15 24.36 -12.19 -33.24
N GLY A 16 23.17 -11.68 -33.55
CA GLY A 16 22.51 -11.92 -34.83
C GLY A 16 23.11 -11.07 -35.97
N ARG A 17 22.66 -11.36 -37.19
CA ARG A 17 22.91 -10.52 -38.38
C ARG A 17 22.36 -9.10 -38.20
N ASP A 18 22.93 -8.15 -38.92
CA ASP A 18 22.53 -6.73 -38.94
C ASP A 18 22.76 -5.97 -37.61
N VAL A 19 23.57 -6.52 -36.71
CA VAL A 19 23.94 -5.89 -35.43
C VAL A 19 25.21 -5.06 -35.52
N PHE A 20 26.10 -5.39 -36.48
CA PHE A 20 27.41 -4.75 -36.63
C PHE A 20 27.44 -3.73 -37.78
N ASP A 21 28.48 -2.89 -37.79
CA ASP A 21 28.78 -2.02 -38.92
C ASP A 21 29.01 -2.86 -40.19
N PRO A 22 28.55 -2.44 -41.39
CA PRO A 22 28.62 -3.25 -42.60
C PRO A 22 30.02 -3.74 -42.96
N ASP A 23 31.06 -2.93 -42.73
CA ASP A 23 32.45 -3.31 -43.02
C ASP A 23 32.96 -4.35 -42.02
N PHE A 24 32.55 -4.25 -40.75
CA PHE A 24 32.82 -5.25 -39.72
C PHE A 24 32.09 -6.56 -40.01
N GLU A 25 30.80 -6.48 -40.36
CA GLU A 25 29.96 -7.64 -40.62
C GLU A 25 30.44 -8.40 -41.87
N SER A 26 30.79 -7.69 -42.95
CA SER A 26 31.36 -8.32 -44.15
C SER A 26 32.64 -9.10 -43.81
N ALA A 27 33.56 -8.48 -43.06
CA ALA A 27 34.79 -9.14 -42.67
C ALA A 27 34.56 -10.32 -41.71
N LEU A 28 33.57 -10.23 -40.80
CA LEU A 28 33.20 -11.32 -39.90
C LEU A 28 32.67 -12.55 -40.67
N TRP A 29 31.86 -12.35 -41.72
CA TRP A 29 31.28 -13.43 -42.51
C TRP A 29 32.26 -14.09 -43.49
N ASP A 30 33.38 -13.44 -43.79
CA ASP A 30 34.46 -14.00 -44.60
C ASP A 30 35.41 -14.91 -43.78
N LEU A 31 35.32 -14.90 -42.45
CA LEU A 31 36.17 -15.72 -41.57
C LEU A 31 35.65 -17.14 -41.38
N GLU A 32 36.58 -18.08 -41.26
CA GLU A 32 36.29 -19.41 -40.72
C GLU A 32 36.26 -19.39 -39.18
N VAL A 33 35.53 -20.33 -38.57
CA VAL A 33 35.49 -20.44 -37.10
C VAL A 33 36.89 -20.68 -36.54
N GLY A 34 37.32 -19.80 -35.64
CA GLY A 34 38.63 -19.77 -35.02
C GLY A 34 39.63 -18.82 -35.69
N GLU A 35 39.33 -18.32 -36.88
CA GLU A 35 40.16 -17.43 -37.69
C GLU A 35 40.14 -15.98 -37.16
N LEU A 36 41.28 -15.29 -37.32
CA LEU A 36 41.45 -13.88 -36.98
C LEU A 36 41.57 -13.07 -38.28
N SER A 37 40.80 -12.00 -38.42
CA SER A 37 40.80 -11.14 -39.60
C SER A 37 42.10 -10.37 -39.78
N GLU A 38 42.32 -9.89 -41.00
CA GLU A 38 43.18 -8.73 -41.23
C GLU A 38 42.59 -7.48 -40.54
N PRO A 39 43.39 -6.42 -40.31
CA PRO A 39 42.88 -5.18 -39.72
C PRO A 39 41.74 -4.57 -40.55
N VAL A 40 40.53 -4.56 -40.00
CA VAL A 40 39.33 -4.02 -40.63
C VAL A 40 39.14 -2.56 -40.21
N VAL A 41 39.06 -1.64 -41.15
CA VAL A 41 38.78 -0.23 -40.87
C VAL A 41 37.28 -0.01 -40.95
N THR A 42 36.68 0.40 -39.84
CA THR A 42 35.26 0.79 -39.76
C THR A 42 35.16 2.28 -39.41
N ALA A 43 33.94 2.82 -39.36
CA ALA A 43 33.69 4.17 -38.84
C ALA A 43 34.17 4.39 -37.39
N PHE A 44 34.39 3.30 -36.63
CA PHE A 44 34.77 3.32 -35.21
C PHE A 44 36.27 3.08 -34.97
N GLY A 45 37.06 2.93 -36.04
CA GLY A 45 38.51 2.76 -36.00
C GLY A 45 38.97 1.48 -36.67
N VAL A 46 40.11 0.95 -36.23
CA VAL A 46 40.67 -0.30 -36.75
C VAL A 46 40.38 -1.45 -35.80
N HIS A 47 39.82 -2.53 -36.32
CA HIS A 47 39.36 -3.70 -35.57
C HIS A 47 40.10 -4.97 -36.03
N LEU A 48 40.34 -5.87 -35.09
CA LEU A 48 40.73 -7.25 -35.37
C LEU A 48 39.60 -8.15 -34.87
N ILE A 49 39.07 -8.96 -35.77
CA ILE A 49 37.85 -9.73 -35.55
C ILE A 49 38.24 -11.20 -35.48
N ARG A 50 37.78 -11.91 -34.45
CA ARG A 50 37.93 -13.37 -34.39
C ARG A 50 36.55 -14.01 -34.32
N LEU A 51 36.24 -14.86 -35.28
CA LEU A 51 35.01 -15.64 -35.23
C LEU A 51 35.24 -16.82 -34.28
N THR A 52 34.52 -16.88 -33.15
CA THR A 52 34.73 -17.90 -32.12
C THR A 52 33.84 -19.12 -32.32
N GLU A 53 32.58 -18.90 -32.70
CA GLU A 53 31.55 -19.93 -32.88
C GLU A 53 30.47 -19.40 -33.84
N ILE A 54 29.86 -20.29 -34.62
CA ILE A 54 28.63 -20.01 -35.37
C ILE A 54 27.55 -20.92 -34.78
N GLU A 55 26.50 -20.32 -34.21
CA GLU A 55 25.30 -21.05 -33.80
C GLU A 55 24.22 -20.91 -34.88
N GLU A 56 23.94 -22.01 -35.58
CA GLU A 56 22.81 -22.07 -36.52
C GLU A 56 21.54 -22.44 -35.73
N THR A 57 20.78 -21.42 -35.29
CA THR A 57 19.43 -21.67 -34.79
C THR A 57 18.48 -21.83 -35.97
N GLU A 58 18.10 -23.07 -36.28
CA GLU A 58 17.04 -23.30 -37.25
C GLU A 58 15.73 -22.70 -36.72
N PRO A 59 15.01 -21.86 -37.51
CA PRO A 59 13.69 -21.43 -37.11
C PRO A 59 12.79 -22.67 -36.96
N PRO A 60 11.87 -22.68 -35.98
CA PRO A 60 10.97 -23.82 -35.80
C PRO A 60 10.23 -24.09 -37.10
N THR A 61 10.08 -25.37 -37.43
CA THR A 61 9.30 -25.81 -38.58
C THR A 61 7.86 -25.33 -38.47
N PHE A 62 7.15 -25.26 -39.60
CA PHE A 62 5.73 -24.90 -39.57
C PHE A 62 4.94 -25.81 -38.63
N GLU A 63 5.19 -27.13 -38.66
CA GLU A 63 4.58 -28.11 -37.77
C GLU A 63 4.80 -27.79 -36.29
N GLU A 64 6.03 -27.42 -35.88
CA GLU A 64 6.35 -27.04 -34.50
C GLU A 64 5.71 -25.71 -34.09
N ALA A 65 5.63 -24.75 -35.02
CA ALA A 65 5.01 -23.45 -34.77
C ALA A 65 3.49 -23.45 -34.93
N ARG A 66 2.90 -24.48 -35.53
CA ARG A 66 1.50 -24.50 -35.99
C ARG A 66 0.51 -24.19 -34.88
N GLU A 67 0.66 -24.81 -33.72
CA GLU A 67 -0.25 -24.62 -32.59
C GLU A 67 -0.16 -23.19 -32.05
N ARG A 68 1.05 -22.67 -31.85
CA ARG A 68 1.30 -21.30 -31.41
C ARG A 68 0.71 -20.28 -32.39
N LEU A 69 0.97 -20.45 -33.69
CA LEU A 69 0.44 -19.58 -34.75
C LEU A 69 -1.08 -19.67 -34.84
N SER A 70 -1.67 -20.86 -34.72
CA SER A 70 -3.12 -21.04 -34.71
C SER A 70 -3.77 -20.35 -33.51
N ALA A 71 -3.19 -20.51 -32.31
CA ALA A 71 -3.66 -19.83 -31.10
C ALA A 71 -3.54 -18.30 -31.20
N GLN A 72 -2.48 -17.79 -31.81
CA GLN A 72 -2.31 -16.36 -32.06
C GLN A 72 -3.35 -15.83 -33.07
N LEU A 73 -3.54 -16.52 -34.20
CA LEU A 73 -4.53 -16.13 -35.20
C LEU A 73 -5.95 -16.17 -34.64
N ARG A 74 -6.29 -17.17 -33.82
CA ARG A 74 -7.59 -17.25 -33.14
C ARG A 74 -7.80 -16.08 -32.19
N ARG A 75 -6.80 -15.75 -31.36
CA ARG A 75 -6.85 -14.60 -30.46
C ARG A 75 -7.01 -13.29 -31.23
N ASN A 76 -6.23 -13.07 -32.28
CA ASN A 76 -6.33 -11.85 -33.09
C ASN A 76 -7.71 -11.72 -33.75
N ARG A 77 -8.25 -12.81 -34.31
CA ARG A 77 -9.60 -12.81 -34.89
C ARG A 77 -10.69 -12.57 -33.84
N ALA A 78 -10.55 -13.16 -32.65
CA ALA A 78 -11.48 -12.93 -31.56
C ALA A 78 -11.45 -11.47 -31.09
N GLN A 79 -10.26 -10.86 -30.97
CA GLN A 79 -10.11 -9.44 -30.61
C GLN A 79 -10.77 -8.54 -31.66
N THR A 80 -10.48 -8.74 -32.95
CA THR A 80 -11.11 -7.95 -34.02
C THR A 80 -12.63 -8.08 -34.02
N ALA A 81 -13.14 -9.29 -33.84
CA ALA A 81 -14.60 -9.52 -33.75
C ALA A 81 -15.20 -8.86 -32.51
N PHE A 82 -14.51 -8.91 -31.36
CA PHE A 82 -14.94 -8.27 -30.13
C PHE A 82 -14.99 -6.75 -30.28
N ASP A 83 -13.95 -6.13 -30.85
CA ASP A 83 -13.90 -4.68 -31.07
C ASP A 83 -14.98 -4.20 -32.04
N GLU A 84 -15.35 -5.02 -33.02
CA GLU A 84 -16.48 -4.78 -33.92
C GLU A 84 -17.82 -4.78 -33.17
N LEU A 85 -18.06 -5.82 -32.37
CA LEU A 85 -19.28 -5.93 -31.56
C LEU A 85 -19.36 -4.83 -30.50
N LEU A 86 -18.23 -4.44 -29.91
CA LEU A 86 -18.16 -3.35 -28.94
C LEU A 86 -18.59 -2.02 -29.55
N ARG A 87 -18.09 -1.71 -30.77
CA ARG A 87 -18.47 -0.49 -31.48
C ARG A 87 -19.94 -0.50 -31.87
N GLN A 88 -20.45 -1.64 -32.35
CA GLN A 88 -21.87 -1.80 -32.67
C GLN A 88 -22.74 -1.63 -31.42
N MET A 89 -22.30 -2.18 -30.28
CA MET A 89 -22.98 -2.01 -28.99
C MET A 89 -23.05 -0.54 -28.58
N ASP A 90 -21.95 0.20 -28.71
CA ASP A 90 -21.85 1.63 -28.40
C ASP A 90 -22.74 2.49 -29.30
N GLU A 91 -22.71 2.22 -30.62
CA GLU A 91 -23.52 2.92 -31.62
C GLU A 91 -25.01 2.79 -31.33
N ILE A 92 -25.49 1.55 -31.12
CA ILE A 92 -26.91 1.30 -30.83
C ILE A 92 -27.31 1.91 -29.48
N ALA A 93 -26.45 1.79 -28.46
CA ALA A 93 -26.72 2.35 -27.14
C ALA A 93 -26.86 3.89 -27.19
N PHE A 94 -26.11 4.54 -28.07
CA PHE A 94 -26.18 5.99 -28.31
C PHE A 94 -27.40 6.39 -29.16
N GLU A 95 -27.75 5.62 -30.18
CA GLU A 95 -28.92 5.88 -31.05
C GLU A 95 -30.25 5.67 -30.32
N GLU A 96 -30.31 4.71 -29.40
CA GLU A 96 -31.49 4.36 -28.59
C GLU A 96 -31.25 4.65 -27.09
N PRO A 97 -31.12 5.92 -26.67
CA PRO A 97 -30.63 6.27 -25.35
C PRO A 97 -31.56 5.84 -24.20
N ASP A 98 -32.86 5.65 -24.45
CA ASP A 98 -33.87 5.39 -23.44
C ASP A 98 -34.27 3.90 -23.32
N THR A 99 -33.50 2.99 -23.93
CA THR A 99 -33.75 1.54 -23.87
C THR A 99 -32.47 0.72 -24.12
N LEU A 100 -32.41 -0.49 -23.57
CA LEU A 100 -31.36 -1.48 -23.87
C LEU A 100 -31.82 -2.52 -24.91
N GLN A 101 -33.05 -2.39 -25.40
CA GLN A 101 -33.68 -3.40 -26.25
C GLN A 101 -32.99 -3.54 -27.60
N GLY A 102 -32.63 -2.43 -28.28
CA GLY A 102 -31.90 -2.49 -29.54
C GLY A 102 -30.56 -3.21 -29.41
N VAL A 103 -29.81 -2.93 -28.34
CA VAL A 103 -28.55 -3.62 -28.04
C VAL A 103 -28.78 -5.13 -27.82
N SER A 104 -29.77 -5.47 -27.01
CA SER A 104 -30.13 -6.85 -26.69
C SER A 104 -30.51 -7.66 -27.93
N GLU A 105 -31.36 -7.10 -28.80
CA GLU A 105 -31.84 -7.77 -30.01
C GLU A 105 -30.75 -7.89 -31.07
N ALA A 106 -29.96 -6.82 -31.29
CA ALA A 106 -28.91 -6.80 -32.30
C ALA A 106 -27.76 -7.78 -31.99
N LEU A 107 -27.40 -7.89 -30.70
CA LEU A 107 -26.26 -8.71 -30.26
C LEU A 107 -26.67 -10.05 -29.63
N GLY A 108 -27.97 -10.29 -29.45
CA GLY A 108 -28.50 -11.49 -28.80
C GLY A 108 -28.13 -11.60 -27.32
N LEU A 109 -27.95 -10.47 -26.64
CA LEU A 109 -27.49 -10.39 -25.25
C LEU A 109 -28.69 -10.28 -24.28
N PRO A 110 -28.67 -10.97 -23.12
CA PRO A 110 -29.70 -10.80 -22.11
C PRO A 110 -29.60 -9.44 -21.41
N ILE A 111 -30.74 -8.85 -21.06
CA ILE A 111 -30.79 -7.68 -20.16
C ILE A 111 -30.87 -8.18 -18.73
N GLU A 112 -29.86 -7.85 -17.93
CA GLU A 112 -29.80 -8.19 -16.50
C GLU A 112 -30.10 -6.97 -15.64
N ARG A 113 -30.73 -7.20 -14.47
CA ARG A 113 -31.00 -6.16 -13.48
C ARG A 113 -30.14 -6.41 -12.24
N VAL A 114 -29.42 -5.38 -11.82
CA VAL A 114 -28.62 -5.38 -10.59
C VAL A 114 -29.24 -4.36 -9.63
N GLU A 115 -29.37 -4.75 -8.36
CA GLU A 115 -29.91 -3.93 -7.29
C GLU A 115 -28.79 -3.49 -6.33
N GLU A 116 -29.07 -2.49 -5.51
CA GLU A 116 -28.15 -2.01 -4.45
C GLU A 116 -26.77 -1.55 -4.97
N VAL A 117 -26.71 -1.06 -6.22
CA VAL A 117 -25.50 -0.40 -6.75
C VAL A 117 -25.37 0.97 -6.07
N THR A 118 -24.32 1.12 -5.27
CA THR A 118 -23.92 2.40 -4.65
C THR A 118 -22.57 2.84 -5.20
N ARG A 119 -22.14 4.08 -4.90
CA ARG A 119 -20.81 4.56 -5.30
C ARG A 119 -19.68 3.77 -4.63
N ASP A 120 -19.91 3.31 -3.40
CA ASP A 120 -18.88 2.69 -2.55
C ASP A 120 -18.97 1.16 -2.49
N ALA A 121 -20.13 0.59 -2.80
CA ALA A 121 -20.39 -0.84 -2.79
C ALA A 121 -21.21 -1.23 -4.01
N ALA A 122 -20.72 -2.21 -4.77
CA ALA A 122 -21.39 -2.71 -5.95
C ALA A 122 -21.08 -4.21 -6.15
N THR A 123 -22.00 -4.91 -6.81
CA THR A 123 -21.90 -6.35 -7.07
C THR A 123 -21.92 -6.64 -8.57
N GLY A 124 -21.48 -7.84 -8.95
CA GLY A 124 -21.47 -8.28 -10.35
C GLY A 124 -20.60 -7.39 -11.24
N PRO A 125 -21.07 -6.97 -12.44
CA PRO A 125 -20.27 -6.20 -13.37
C PRO A 125 -19.86 -4.82 -12.82
N PHE A 126 -20.64 -4.24 -11.88
CA PHE A 126 -20.35 -2.96 -11.24
C PHE A 126 -19.22 -3.01 -10.20
N ALA A 127 -18.61 -4.19 -9.98
CA ALA A 127 -17.33 -4.27 -9.28
C ALA A 127 -16.22 -3.52 -10.05
N ASP A 128 -16.34 -3.42 -11.37
CA ASP A 128 -15.48 -2.54 -12.19
C ASP A 128 -15.80 -1.07 -11.90
N ALA A 129 -14.77 -0.29 -11.56
CA ALA A 129 -14.96 1.11 -11.17
C ALA A 129 -15.40 1.99 -12.34
N THR A 130 -14.90 1.73 -13.56
CA THR A 130 -15.27 2.52 -14.74
C THR A 130 -16.75 2.34 -15.08
N LEU A 131 -17.25 1.10 -15.05
CA LEU A 131 -18.68 0.85 -15.25
C LEU A 131 -19.53 1.45 -14.13
N ARG A 132 -19.07 1.33 -12.88
CA ARG A 132 -19.78 1.90 -11.73
C ARG A 132 -19.88 3.42 -11.83
N ASP A 133 -18.79 4.11 -12.14
CA ASP A 133 -18.78 5.57 -12.22
C ASP A 133 -19.69 6.07 -13.35
N ALA A 134 -19.70 5.37 -14.49
CA ALA A 134 -20.55 5.72 -15.62
C ALA A 134 -22.04 5.74 -15.29
N VAL A 135 -22.56 4.79 -14.48
CA VAL A 135 -23.98 4.82 -14.08
C VAL A 135 -24.33 5.93 -13.10
N PHE A 136 -23.33 6.60 -12.53
CA PHE A 136 -23.49 7.75 -11.65
C PHE A 136 -23.18 9.09 -12.33
N GLU A 137 -22.84 9.09 -13.63
CA GLU A 137 -22.74 10.31 -14.43
C GLU A 137 -24.11 10.94 -14.67
N ALA A 138 -24.15 12.26 -14.91
CA ALA A 138 -25.41 13.00 -15.00
C ALA A 138 -26.33 12.46 -16.09
N ASP A 139 -25.79 12.14 -17.27
CA ASP A 139 -26.56 11.64 -18.41
C ASP A 139 -27.23 10.29 -18.10
N VAL A 140 -26.53 9.39 -17.40
CA VAL A 140 -27.06 8.08 -17.06
C VAL A 140 -27.96 8.13 -15.83
N LEU A 141 -27.56 8.86 -14.79
CA LEU A 141 -28.26 8.90 -13.49
C LEU A 141 -29.46 9.86 -13.47
N LEU A 142 -29.36 11.00 -14.14
CA LEU A 142 -30.37 12.06 -14.11
C LEU A 142 -31.25 12.01 -15.35
N GLU A 143 -30.64 11.91 -16.54
CA GLU A 143 -31.39 11.86 -17.81
C GLU A 143 -31.89 10.44 -18.14
N GLY A 144 -31.32 9.41 -17.48
CA GLY A 144 -31.75 8.02 -17.65
C GLY A 144 -31.29 7.40 -18.97
N TYR A 145 -30.26 7.98 -19.58
CA TYR A 145 -29.66 7.48 -20.81
C TYR A 145 -28.83 6.22 -20.57
N ASN A 146 -28.53 5.50 -21.65
CA ASN A 146 -27.55 4.43 -21.63
C ASN A 146 -26.14 4.99 -21.37
N SER A 147 -25.32 4.23 -20.65
CA SER A 147 -23.88 4.48 -20.60
C SER A 147 -23.24 4.20 -21.96
N PRO A 148 -22.03 4.72 -22.22
CA PRO A 148 -21.18 4.16 -23.26
C PRO A 148 -20.94 2.66 -23.05
N ALA A 149 -20.51 1.97 -24.11
CA ALA A 149 -20.07 0.59 -24.02
C ALA A 149 -18.72 0.51 -23.28
N ILE A 150 -18.73 -0.05 -22.08
CA ILE A 150 -17.56 -0.09 -21.19
C ILE A 150 -17.00 -1.50 -21.15
N ARG A 151 -15.71 -1.64 -21.47
CA ARG A 151 -15.01 -2.92 -21.38
C ARG A 151 -14.64 -3.22 -19.92
N THR A 152 -15.14 -4.33 -19.40
CA THR A 152 -14.89 -4.85 -18.05
C THR A 152 -14.17 -6.20 -18.16
N GLY A 153 -12.84 -6.18 -18.08
CA GLY A 153 -12.01 -7.37 -18.33
C GLY A 153 -12.15 -7.89 -19.77
N ASP A 154 -12.53 -9.15 -19.93
CA ASP A 154 -12.77 -9.81 -21.23
C ASP A 154 -14.22 -9.65 -21.73
N THR A 155 -15.01 -8.79 -21.08
CA THR A 155 -16.41 -8.53 -21.40
C THR A 155 -16.64 -7.05 -21.63
N ALA A 156 -17.81 -6.69 -22.15
CA ALA A 156 -18.24 -5.30 -22.24
C ALA A 156 -19.70 -5.17 -21.81
N VAL A 157 -20.04 -4.03 -21.24
CA VAL A 157 -21.35 -3.75 -20.67
C VAL A 157 -21.81 -2.36 -21.07
N VAL A 158 -23.08 -2.24 -21.47
CA VAL A 158 -23.84 -0.99 -21.48
C VAL A 158 -24.82 -1.08 -20.32
N ALA A 159 -24.85 -0.05 -19.49
CA ALA A 159 -25.71 0.02 -18.33
C ALA A 159 -26.66 1.21 -18.40
N ARG A 160 -27.81 1.08 -17.76
CA ARG A 160 -28.81 2.14 -17.64
C ARG A 160 -29.40 2.13 -16.24
N VAL A 161 -29.66 3.30 -15.68
CA VAL A 161 -30.37 3.42 -14.40
C VAL A 161 -31.85 3.17 -14.62
N ALA A 162 -32.34 2.01 -14.18
CA ALA A 162 -33.77 1.69 -14.24
C ALA A 162 -34.56 2.29 -13.06
N THR A 163 -33.93 2.44 -11.90
CA THR A 163 -34.56 3.03 -10.71
C THR A 163 -33.49 3.72 -9.88
N ARG A 164 -33.69 5.00 -9.58
CA ARG A 164 -32.80 5.78 -8.73
C ARG A 164 -33.39 5.87 -7.32
N HIS A 165 -32.57 5.54 -6.34
CA HIS A 165 -32.84 5.84 -4.93
C HIS A 165 -32.04 7.07 -4.54
N ALA A 166 -32.71 8.17 -4.20
CA ALA A 166 -32.04 9.35 -3.71
C ALA A 166 -31.48 9.08 -2.29
N PRO A 167 -30.36 9.73 -1.91
CA PRO A 167 -29.91 9.71 -0.52
C PRO A 167 -31.07 10.14 0.38
N ALA A 168 -31.44 9.29 1.33
CA ALA A 168 -32.43 9.60 2.33
C ALA A 168 -31.71 9.76 3.67
N GLU A 169 -32.18 10.71 4.47
CA GLU A 169 -31.78 10.77 5.88
C GLU A 169 -32.25 9.47 6.55
N ILE A 170 -31.33 8.79 7.25
CA ILE A 170 -31.68 7.63 8.05
C ILE A 170 -32.64 8.12 9.15
N PRO A 171 -33.86 7.59 9.24
CA PRO A 171 -34.80 8.02 10.27
C PRO A 171 -34.18 7.87 11.67
N LEU A 172 -34.49 8.82 12.56
CA LEU A 172 -33.94 8.80 13.92
C LEU A 172 -34.17 7.46 14.62
N ASP A 173 -35.30 6.80 14.38
CA ASP A 173 -35.60 5.49 14.99
C ASP A 173 -34.63 4.39 14.55
N GLU A 174 -34.12 4.43 13.33
CA GLU A 174 -33.15 3.48 12.80
C GLU A 174 -31.71 3.84 13.22
N ALA A 175 -31.38 5.13 13.21
CA ALA A 175 -30.06 5.61 13.65
C ALA A 175 -29.90 5.67 15.19
N ARG A 176 -30.99 5.53 15.95
CA ARG A 176 -31.07 5.76 17.40
C ARG A 176 -29.98 5.02 18.17
N ASP A 177 -29.83 3.74 17.90
CA ASP A 177 -28.93 2.88 18.67
C ASP A 177 -27.47 3.20 18.36
N GLY A 178 -27.15 3.50 17.09
CA GLY A 178 -25.82 3.95 16.68
C GLY A 178 -25.45 5.29 17.32
N ILE A 179 -26.35 6.28 17.26
CA ILE A 179 -26.14 7.60 17.89
C ILE A 179 -25.98 7.45 19.40
N ARG A 180 -26.81 6.63 20.05
CA ARG A 180 -26.72 6.38 21.48
C ARG A 180 -25.38 5.74 21.85
N ALA A 181 -24.93 4.74 21.08
CA ALA A 181 -23.65 4.09 21.30
C ALA A 181 -22.49 5.09 21.19
N GLN A 182 -22.52 5.94 20.15
CA GLN A 182 -21.51 6.99 19.96
C GLN A 182 -21.49 7.99 21.12
N LEU A 183 -22.66 8.51 21.53
CA LEU A 183 -22.75 9.46 22.64
C LEU A 183 -22.35 8.84 23.98
N LEU A 184 -22.61 7.54 24.19
CA LEU A 184 -22.16 6.83 25.38
C LEU A 184 -20.64 6.65 25.39
N ALA A 185 -20.03 6.33 24.25
CA ALA A 185 -18.58 6.21 24.12
C ALA A 185 -17.90 7.57 24.39
N GLU A 186 -18.38 8.64 23.75
CA GLU A 186 -17.85 10.00 23.93
C GLU A 186 -17.92 10.44 25.40
N ARG A 187 -19.09 10.30 26.03
CA ARG A 187 -19.25 10.64 27.46
C ARG A 187 -18.43 9.73 28.37
N GLY A 188 -18.27 8.47 28.01
CA GLY A 188 -17.44 7.51 28.75
C GLY A 188 -15.96 7.91 28.73
N GLY A 189 -15.43 8.26 27.57
CA GLY A 189 -14.06 8.77 27.40
C GLY A 189 -13.81 10.05 28.19
N ASP A 190 -14.72 11.03 28.09
CA ASP A 190 -14.63 12.27 28.87
C ASP A 190 -14.65 12.01 30.38
N ALA A 191 -15.52 11.11 30.85
CA ALA A 191 -15.58 10.72 32.25
C ALA A 191 -14.28 10.02 32.70
N ALA A 192 -13.73 9.11 31.90
CA ALA A 192 -12.48 8.42 32.18
C ALA A 192 -11.30 9.40 32.28
N ARG A 193 -11.23 10.38 31.37
CA ARG A 193 -10.21 11.44 31.38
C ARG A 193 -10.27 12.29 32.65
N LEU A 194 -11.46 12.77 33.01
CA LEU A 194 -11.65 13.57 34.22
C LEU A 194 -11.34 12.76 35.49
N ALA A 195 -11.78 11.50 35.55
CA ALA A 195 -11.47 10.59 36.65
C ALA A 195 -9.96 10.37 36.80
N ALA A 196 -9.24 10.14 35.70
CA ALA A 196 -7.79 9.97 35.71
C ALA A 196 -7.06 11.23 36.18
N MET A 197 -7.48 12.42 35.74
CA MET A 197 -6.91 13.69 36.20
C MET A 197 -7.12 13.88 37.72
N ALA A 198 -8.33 13.63 38.22
CA ALA A 198 -8.63 13.73 39.64
C ALA A 198 -7.88 12.67 40.46
N ALA A 199 -7.79 11.42 39.98
CA ALA A 199 -7.03 10.36 40.62
C ALA A 199 -5.53 10.67 40.66
N LEU A 200 -4.98 11.28 39.60
CA LEU A 200 -3.59 11.72 39.55
C LEU A 200 -3.30 12.81 40.60
N GLU A 201 -4.19 13.79 40.74
CA GLU A 201 -4.08 14.85 41.77
C GLU A 201 -4.13 14.26 43.19
N ARG A 202 -5.09 13.37 43.45
CA ARG A 202 -5.20 12.65 44.73
C ARG A 202 -3.94 11.82 45.03
N THR A 203 -3.41 11.14 44.03
CA THR A 203 -2.15 10.38 44.15
C THR A 203 -0.98 11.30 44.50
N ALA A 204 -0.89 12.48 43.86
CA ALA A 204 0.13 13.48 44.15
C ALA A 204 0.00 14.07 45.57
N SER A 205 -1.22 14.15 46.12
CA SER A 205 -1.48 14.60 47.49
C SER A 205 -1.11 13.57 48.58
N GLY A 206 -0.70 12.35 48.19
CA GLY A 206 -0.20 11.31 49.08
C GLY A 206 -1.24 10.30 49.55
N GLU A 207 -2.49 10.41 49.09
CA GLU A 207 -3.56 9.45 49.36
C GLU A 207 -3.21 8.03 48.88
N ALA A 208 -3.76 7.01 49.53
CA ALA A 208 -3.49 5.63 49.19
C ALA A 208 -4.16 5.25 47.86
N VAL A 209 -3.35 4.83 46.89
CA VAL A 209 -3.82 4.53 45.52
C VAL A 209 -4.88 3.42 45.48
N ALA A 210 -4.84 2.48 46.43
CA ALA A 210 -5.86 1.45 46.56
C ALA A 210 -7.25 2.03 46.92
N ASP A 211 -7.29 3.06 47.78
CA ASP A 211 -8.55 3.72 48.16
C ASP A 211 -9.08 4.55 46.98
N ILE A 212 -8.19 5.28 46.29
CA ILE A 212 -8.53 6.03 45.07
C ILE A 212 -9.12 5.08 44.01
N ALA A 213 -8.48 3.93 43.77
CA ALA A 213 -8.96 2.94 42.79
C ALA A 213 -10.33 2.39 43.19
N SER A 214 -10.54 2.08 44.47
CA SER A 214 -11.82 1.57 44.99
C SER A 214 -12.96 2.58 44.84
N ASP A 215 -12.71 3.89 44.98
CA ASP A 215 -13.72 4.94 44.77
C ASP A 215 -14.25 4.96 43.33
N TYR A 216 -13.41 4.59 42.37
CA TYR A 216 -13.79 4.44 40.97
C TYR A 216 -14.24 3.02 40.61
N GLY A 217 -14.30 2.10 41.58
CA GLY A 217 -14.65 0.70 41.36
C GLY A 217 -13.61 -0.06 40.52
N LEU A 218 -12.35 0.36 40.58
CA LEU A 218 -11.23 -0.21 39.82
C LEU A 218 -10.31 -1.04 40.73
N ASP A 219 -9.68 -2.05 40.14
CA ASP A 219 -8.66 -2.85 40.80
C ASP A 219 -7.29 -2.17 40.74
N TRP A 220 -6.65 -2.02 41.90
CA TRP A 220 -5.27 -1.54 41.97
C TRP A 220 -4.28 -2.66 41.66
N ASN A 221 -3.51 -2.50 40.59
CA ASN A 221 -2.55 -3.49 40.11
C ASN A 221 -1.12 -3.10 40.50
N VAL A 222 -0.53 -3.85 41.44
CA VAL A 222 0.88 -3.69 41.83
C VAL A 222 1.75 -4.65 41.02
N ARG A 223 2.87 -4.14 40.52
CA ARG A 223 3.92 -4.92 39.86
C ARG A 223 5.28 -4.53 40.43
N GLU A 224 6.14 -5.52 40.59
CA GLU A 224 7.51 -5.37 41.09
C GLU A 224 8.49 -5.90 40.04
N SER A 225 9.72 -5.38 40.03
CA SER A 225 10.78 -5.83 39.12
C SER A 225 10.41 -5.78 37.62
N VAL A 226 9.52 -4.86 37.25
CA VAL A 226 9.15 -4.59 35.85
C VAL A 226 10.37 -4.10 35.09
N THR A 227 10.51 -4.51 33.83
CA THR A 227 11.52 -4.00 32.89
C THR A 227 10.88 -3.16 31.78
N ALA A 228 11.67 -2.33 31.09
CA ALA A 228 11.16 -1.50 29.99
C ALA A 228 10.58 -2.33 28.80
N ALA A 229 10.90 -3.64 28.75
CA ALA A 229 10.42 -4.58 27.74
C ALA A 229 9.47 -5.64 28.32
N ASP A 230 8.84 -5.37 29.46
CA ASP A 230 7.90 -6.30 30.10
C ASP A 230 6.66 -6.54 29.18
N PRO A 231 6.44 -7.79 28.71
CA PRO A 231 5.34 -8.09 27.80
C PRO A 231 3.96 -8.11 28.48
N GLU A 232 3.90 -8.16 29.82
CA GLU A 232 2.62 -8.18 30.56
C GLU A 232 2.02 -6.78 30.74
N LEU A 233 2.77 -5.72 30.45
CA LEU A 233 2.29 -4.35 30.52
C LEU A 233 1.81 -3.83 29.17
N PRO A 234 0.71 -3.06 29.13
CA PRO A 234 0.40 -2.24 27.97
C PRO A 234 1.62 -1.38 27.61
N PRO A 235 2.06 -1.35 26.33
CA PRO A 235 3.30 -0.66 25.94
C PRO A 235 3.35 0.82 26.35
N ALA A 236 2.21 1.52 26.31
CA ALA A 236 2.10 2.91 26.73
C ALA A 236 2.34 3.09 28.25
N VAL A 237 1.81 2.16 29.07
CA VAL A 237 1.99 2.16 30.53
C VAL A 237 3.44 1.87 30.89
N GLY A 238 4.04 0.85 30.24
CA GLY A 238 5.45 0.52 30.44
C GLY A 238 6.36 1.71 30.10
N ARG A 239 6.18 2.32 28.93
CA ARG A 239 6.97 3.50 28.52
C ARG A 239 6.84 4.65 29.52
N ALA A 240 5.61 5.03 29.88
CA ALA A 240 5.37 6.13 30.81
C ALA A 240 5.95 5.87 32.19
N ALA A 241 5.89 4.62 32.69
CA ALA A 241 6.50 4.24 33.97
C ALA A 241 8.03 4.45 33.94
N PHE A 242 8.71 4.13 32.83
CA PHE A 242 10.16 4.29 32.71
C PHE A 242 10.62 5.72 32.38
N GLU A 243 9.72 6.58 31.90
CA GLU A 243 9.96 8.02 31.72
C GLU A 243 9.85 8.79 33.05
N LEU A 244 9.07 8.28 34.01
CA LEU A 244 8.93 8.88 35.33
C LEU A 244 10.24 8.79 36.14
N SER A 245 10.68 9.95 36.64
CA SER A 245 11.82 10.04 37.55
C SER A 245 11.34 10.30 38.99
N LEU A 246 11.93 9.59 39.96
CA LEU A 246 11.73 9.89 41.38
C LEU A 246 12.60 11.10 41.77
N ALA A 247 12.00 12.10 42.42
CA ALA A 247 12.75 13.28 42.86
C ALA A 247 13.70 12.95 44.03
N SER A 248 13.34 12.02 44.92
CA SER A 248 14.25 11.46 45.92
C SER A 248 13.89 10.01 46.30
N ALA A 249 14.80 9.31 46.98
CA ALA A 249 14.56 7.94 47.43
C ALA A 249 13.44 7.90 48.49
N GLY A 250 12.35 7.17 48.19
CA GLY A 250 11.17 7.07 49.05
C GLY A 250 10.00 7.98 48.63
N GLU A 251 10.21 8.85 47.65
CA GLU A 251 9.13 9.59 47.00
C GLU A 251 8.45 8.77 45.90
N ARG A 252 7.29 9.25 45.45
CA ARG A 252 6.46 8.64 44.41
C ARG A 252 6.37 9.60 43.24
N ALA A 253 6.43 9.09 42.02
CA ALA A 253 6.05 9.83 40.83
C ALA A 253 4.76 9.23 40.28
N ALA A 254 3.91 10.04 39.66
CA ALA A 254 2.70 9.57 39.02
C ALA A 254 2.43 10.31 37.72
N THR A 255 1.81 9.63 36.76
CA THR A 255 1.38 10.21 35.49
C THR A 255 0.07 9.59 35.01
N ASN A 256 -0.64 10.30 34.14
CA ASN A 256 -1.76 9.78 33.38
C ASN A 256 -1.27 9.26 32.02
N VAL A 257 -1.79 8.11 31.59
CA VAL A 257 -1.47 7.46 30.32
C VAL A 257 -2.76 7.22 29.57
N GLU A 258 -2.84 7.72 28.34
CA GLU A 258 -3.93 7.42 27.42
C GLU A 258 -3.80 5.98 26.91
N LEU A 259 -4.92 5.25 26.94
CA LEU A 259 -5.07 3.89 26.45
C LEU A 259 -6.00 3.86 25.22
N PRO A 260 -5.95 2.80 24.39
CA PRO A 260 -6.87 2.66 23.27
C PRO A 260 -8.35 2.76 23.70
N GLY A 261 -9.19 3.36 22.85
CA GLY A 261 -10.64 3.50 23.09
C GLY A 261 -11.01 4.51 24.17
N ASP A 262 -10.29 5.65 24.22
CA ASP A 262 -10.49 6.75 25.17
C ASP A 262 -10.34 6.36 26.66
N GLY A 263 -9.64 5.25 26.91
CA GLY A 263 -9.30 4.79 28.24
C GLY A 263 -8.13 5.57 28.84
N HIS A 264 -8.02 5.55 30.16
CA HIS A 264 -6.91 6.18 30.87
C HIS A 264 -6.38 5.27 31.99
N ALA A 265 -5.07 5.31 32.21
CA ALA A 265 -4.42 4.68 33.35
C ALA A 265 -3.62 5.70 34.16
N VAL A 266 -3.81 5.69 35.48
CA VAL A 266 -2.92 6.40 36.40
C VAL A 266 -1.81 5.46 36.82
N VAL A 267 -0.58 5.82 36.46
CA VAL A 267 0.61 5.01 36.71
C VAL A 267 1.41 5.70 37.81
N THR A 268 1.77 4.95 38.86
CA THR A 268 2.68 5.44 39.90
C THR A 268 3.93 4.58 39.99
N VAL A 269 5.08 5.24 40.09
CA VAL A 269 6.38 4.62 40.36
C VAL A 269 6.78 4.99 41.79
N THR A 270 7.09 3.98 42.59
CA THR A 270 7.45 4.13 44.01
C THR A 270 8.88 3.68 44.32
N ARG A 271 9.50 2.92 43.41
CA ARG A 271 10.87 2.45 43.53
C ARG A 271 11.49 2.31 42.15
N VAL A 272 12.72 2.80 42.01
CA VAL A 272 13.54 2.59 40.82
C VAL A 272 14.81 1.89 41.28
N GLU A 273 15.09 0.73 40.68
CA GLU A 273 16.35 0.02 40.86
C GLU A 273 17.21 0.25 39.63
N THR A 274 18.33 0.95 39.80
CA THR A 274 19.29 1.14 38.72
C THR A 274 20.10 -0.13 38.54
N GLY A 275 20.23 -0.59 37.29
CA GLY A 275 21.12 -1.70 36.98
C GLY A 275 22.56 -1.42 37.41
N ASP A 276 23.25 -2.44 37.93
CA ASP A 276 24.67 -2.36 38.28
C ASP A 276 25.53 -2.62 37.04
N PHE A 277 25.96 -1.54 36.38
CA PHE A 277 26.87 -1.61 35.24
C PHE A 277 28.22 -2.27 35.57
N GLY A 278 28.68 -2.16 36.82
CA GLY A 278 29.92 -2.75 37.30
C GLY A 278 29.86 -4.27 37.34
N ALA A 279 28.69 -4.84 37.67
CA ALA A 279 28.45 -6.27 37.73
C ALA A 279 28.23 -6.96 36.36
N MET A 280 28.02 -6.19 35.29
CA MET A 280 27.84 -6.72 33.93
C MET A 280 29.13 -7.35 33.37
N THR A 281 29.00 -8.41 32.57
CA THR A 281 30.11 -8.98 31.79
C THR A 281 30.56 -8.04 30.67
N GLU A 282 31.79 -8.19 30.17
CA GLU A 282 32.27 -7.34 29.06
C GLU A 282 31.45 -7.53 27.77
N SER A 283 30.93 -8.74 27.53
CA SER A 283 30.00 -9.01 26.42
C SER A 283 28.69 -8.25 26.56
N GLU A 284 28.10 -8.21 27.77
CA GLU A 284 26.86 -7.47 28.03
C GLU A 284 27.08 -5.95 27.91
N ARG A 285 28.21 -5.44 28.42
CA ARG A 285 28.58 -4.03 28.26
C ARG A 285 28.80 -3.67 26.80
N ALA A 286 29.44 -4.54 26.01
CA ALA A 286 29.65 -4.32 24.58
C ALA A 286 28.32 -4.31 23.79
N ALA A 287 27.41 -5.23 24.09
CA ALA A 287 26.06 -5.24 23.53
C ALA A 287 25.29 -3.95 23.88
N MET A 288 25.33 -3.53 25.14
CA MET A 288 24.67 -2.31 25.60
C MET A 288 25.25 -1.04 24.96
N ARG A 289 26.58 -0.94 24.79
CA ARG A 289 27.22 0.16 24.02
C ARG A 289 26.73 0.21 22.58
N THR A 290 26.55 -0.95 21.95
CA THR A 290 26.08 -1.05 20.57
C THR A 290 24.64 -0.60 20.45
N GLN A 291 23.78 -1.03 21.37
CA GLN A 291 22.37 -0.64 21.44
C GLN A 291 22.19 0.85 21.74
N LEU A 292 22.90 1.39 22.75
CA LEU A 292 22.89 2.83 23.05
C LEU A 292 23.41 3.66 21.88
N GLY A 293 24.43 3.18 21.17
CA GLY A 293 24.91 3.83 19.95
C GLY A 293 23.88 3.83 18.82
N ALA A 294 23.06 2.78 18.70
CA ALA A 294 21.96 2.74 17.74
C ALA A 294 20.84 3.73 18.12
N TRP A 295 20.44 3.76 19.39
CA TRP A 295 19.43 4.71 19.89
C TRP A 295 19.88 6.18 19.77
N ALA A 296 21.14 6.49 20.09
CA ALA A 296 21.68 7.84 19.91
C ALA A 296 21.59 8.29 18.45
N ARG A 297 21.99 7.43 17.50
CA ARG A 297 21.87 7.71 16.06
C ARG A 297 20.41 7.94 15.64
N GLU A 298 19.49 7.09 16.09
CA GLU A 298 18.07 7.20 15.74
C GLU A 298 17.42 8.48 16.30
N ARG A 299 17.78 8.86 17.53
CA ARG A 299 17.34 10.12 18.13
C ARG A 299 17.90 11.33 17.38
N ASP A 300 19.18 11.30 17.03
CA ASP A 300 19.82 12.39 16.29
C ASP A 300 19.22 12.55 14.88
N VAL A 301 18.96 11.44 14.17
CA VAL A 301 18.25 11.44 12.88
C VAL A 301 16.84 12.01 13.04
N SER A 302 16.09 11.57 14.05
CA SER A 302 14.73 12.06 14.31
C SER A 302 14.71 13.55 14.64
N ALA A 303 15.67 14.04 15.41
CA ALA A 303 15.82 15.45 15.75
C ALA A 303 16.18 16.30 14.51
N VAL A 304 17.09 15.82 13.66
CA VAL A 304 17.42 16.47 12.37
C VAL A 304 16.22 16.49 11.43
N LEU A 305 15.47 15.39 11.32
CA LEU A 305 14.25 15.35 10.51
C LEU A 305 13.18 16.31 11.04
N ALA A 306 13.00 16.40 12.36
CA ALA A 306 12.09 17.34 12.98
C ALA A 306 12.53 18.80 12.72
N SER A 307 13.82 19.13 12.87
CA SER A 307 14.34 20.48 12.59
C SER A 307 14.21 20.83 11.11
N LEU A 308 14.55 19.91 10.20
CA LEU A 308 14.39 20.11 8.76
C LEU A 308 12.92 20.32 8.37
N ARG A 309 11.98 19.67 9.05
CA ARG A 309 10.54 19.85 8.80
C ARG A 309 10.04 21.22 9.26
N VAL A 310 10.57 21.74 10.37
CA VAL A 310 10.30 23.10 10.85
C VAL A 310 10.94 24.14 9.91
N ASP A 311 12.19 23.94 9.51
CA ASP A 311 12.93 24.85 8.62
C ASP A 311 12.38 24.85 7.19
N ALA A 312 11.85 23.71 6.72
CA ALA A 312 11.24 23.59 5.39
C ALA A 312 9.85 24.24 5.29
N GLY A 313 9.29 24.78 6.38
CA GLY A 313 8.03 25.53 6.35
C GLY A 313 6.84 24.72 5.84
N VAL A 314 6.77 23.42 6.17
CA VAL A 314 5.71 22.54 5.65
C VAL A 314 4.38 22.85 6.34
N GLU A 315 3.51 23.64 5.69
CA GLU A 315 2.11 23.76 6.05
C GLU A 315 1.33 22.53 5.56
N VAL A 316 0.93 21.66 6.49
CA VAL A 316 -0.03 20.59 6.18
C VAL A 316 -1.43 21.22 6.17
N GLY A 317 -1.96 21.48 4.97
CA GLY A 317 -3.32 21.98 4.80
C GLY A 317 -4.32 21.00 5.42
N SER A 318 -5.04 21.44 6.45
CA SER A 318 -6.17 20.71 7.01
C SER A 318 -7.35 20.83 6.05
N VAL A 319 -7.61 19.77 5.28
CA VAL A 319 -8.94 19.59 4.68
C VAL A 319 -9.83 19.14 5.83
N SER A 320 -10.60 20.08 6.39
CA SER A 320 -11.69 19.73 7.30
C SER A 320 -12.80 19.06 6.49
N PRO A 321 -13.43 17.99 7.00
CA PRO A 321 -14.64 17.42 6.41
C PRO A 321 -15.83 18.37 6.49
#